data_AF-A0AAU3UUG9-F1
#
_entry.id   AF-A0AAU3UUG9-F1
#
_cell.length_a   1.000
_cell.length_b   1.000
_cell.length_c   1.000
_cell.angle_alpha   90.00
_cell.angle_beta   90.00
_cell.angle_gamma   90.00
#
_symmetry.space_group_name_H-M   'P 1'
#
loop_
_entity.id
_entity.type
_entity.pdbx_description
1 polymer ?
#
loop_
_entity_poly.entity_id
_entity_poly.type
_entity_poly.pdbx_seq_one_letter_code
_entity_poly.pdbx_strand_id
1 'polypeptide(L)'
;MELEDLRREATAGQVEAMNDLAITLYRRDERWEAHTWWERAAEKGDPDAMFNLGELLRQSGRLHEAEGWWRRAAELGQPQAMYALAILLERSSLRWESKMWLQRAAEACYRRRR
;
A
#
# COMPACT_ATOMS: atom_id res chain seq x y z
N MET A 1 20.39 -8.61 6.68
CA MET A 1 20.32 -7.16 6.91
C MET A 1 19.86 -6.96 8.34
N GLU A 2 20.61 -6.22 9.14
CA GLU A 2 20.20 -5.90 10.50
C GLU A 2 19.19 -4.75 10.48
N LEU A 3 18.28 -4.70 11.46
CA LEU A 3 17.23 -3.67 11.53
C LEU A 3 17.83 -2.25 11.59
N GLU A 4 19.03 -2.12 12.15
CA GLU A 4 19.78 -0.87 12.26
C GLU A 4 20.27 -0.38 10.89
N ASP A 5 20.68 -1.27 9.99
CA ASP A 5 21.06 -0.92 8.61
C ASP A 5 19.85 -0.38 7.84
N LEU A 6 18.72 -1.08 7.91
CA LEU A 6 17.46 -0.64 7.29
C LEU A 6 17.03 0.73 7.81
N ARG A 7 17.18 0.99 9.12
CA ARG A 7 16.86 2.29 9.72
C ARG A 7 17.76 3.39 9.19
N ARG A 8 19.06 3.12 9.03
CA ARG A 8 20.01 4.07 8.47
C ARG A 8 19.69 4.39 7.00
N GLU A 9 19.41 3.37 6.19
CA GLU A 9 19.03 3.53 4.79
C GLU A 9 17.68 4.24 4.61
N ALA A 10 16.70 3.90 5.45
CA ALA A 10 15.42 4.59 5.52
C ALA A 10 15.62 6.08 5.87
N THR A 11 16.47 6.41 6.84
CA THR A 11 16.79 7.82 7.15
C THR A 11 17.59 8.51 6.05
N ALA A 12 18.39 7.78 5.28
CA ALA A 12 19.08 8.30 4.09
C ALA A 12 18.11 8.61 2.94
N GLY A 13 16.83 8.25 3.09
CA GLY A 13 15.77 8.61 2.16
C GLY A 13 15.47 7.55 1.11
N GLN A 14 16.04 6.35 1.22
CA GLN A 14 15.71 5.22 0.35
C GLN A 14 14.31 4.70 0.66
N VAL A 15 13.43 4.75 -0.34
CA VAL A 15 12.02 4.42 -0.16
C VAL A 15 11.81 2.92 0.05
N GLU A 16 12.57 2.09 -0.67
CA GLU A 16 12.56 0.64 -0.52
C GLU A 16 12.93 0.22 0.92
N ALA A 17 14.01 0.81 1.46
CA ALA A 17 14.43 0.56 2.85
C ALA A 17 13.38 1.03 3.88
N MET A 18 12.66 2.12 3.63
CA MET A 18 11.55 2.56 4.49
C MET A 18 10.42 1.52 4.49
N ASN A 19 10.06 0.97 3.34
CA ASN A 19 9.02 -0.05 3.23
C ASN A 19 9.45 -1.36 3.92
N ASP A 20 10.68 -1.82 3.69
CA ASP A 20 11.21 -3.05 4.32
C ASP A 20 11.33 -2.91 5.84
N LEU A 21 11.76 -1.73 6.32
CA LEU A 21 11.78 -1.42 7.75
C LEU A 21 10.38 -1.47 8.35
N ALA A 22 9.41 -0.83 7.69
CA ALA A 22 8.01 -0.81 8.13
C ALA A 22 7.41 -2.22 8.17
N ILE A 23 7.67 -3.06 7.17
CA ILE A 23 7.25 -4.47 7.16
C ILE A 23 7.86 -5.22 8.34
N THR A 24 9.14 -4.97 8.65
CA THR A 24 9.81 -5.62 9.77
C THR A 24 9.23 -5.19 11.12
N LEU A 25 8.95 -3.90 11.29
CA LEU A 25 8.28 -3.35 12.48
C LEU A 25 6.86 -3.90 12.63
N TYR A 26 6.11 -4.00 11.54
CA TYR A 26 4.78 -4.60 11.54
C TYR A 26 4.81 -6.07 11.99
N ARG A 27 5.80 -6.85 11.55
CA ARG A 27 6.00 -8.23 12.02
C ARG A 27 6.38 -8.32 13.51
N ARG A 28 6.94 -7.26 14.08
CA ARG A 28 7.23 -7.13 15.52
C ARG A 28 6.05 -6.61 16.34
N ASP A 29 4.88 -6.45 15.71
CA ASP A 29 3.67 -5.84 16.28
C ASP A 29 3.83 -4.33 16.62
N GLU A 30 4.89 -3.69 16.13
CA GLU A 30 5.16 -2.25 16.26
C GLU A 30 4.38 -1.44 15.20
N ARG A 31 3.06 -1.57 15.23
CA ARG A 31 2.15 -1.02 14.20
C ARG A 31 2.23 0.50 14.06
N TRP A 32 2.48 1.20 15.17
CA TRP A 32 2.61 2.66 15.17
C TRP A 32 3.85 3.12 14.40
N GLU A 33 5.01 2.52 14.67
CA GLU A 33 6.24 2.86 13.95
C GLU A 33 6.17 2.42 12.48
N ALA A 34 5.60 1.24 12.21
CA ALA A 34 5.35 0.78 10.85
C ALA A 34 4.47 1.76 10.07
N HIS A 35 3.41 2.30 10.68
CA HIS A 35 2.56 3.33 10.08
C HIS A 35 3.37 4.56 9.67
N THR A 36 4.18 5.11 10.58
CA THR A 36 4.97 6.32 10.29
C THR A 36 5.97 6.10 9.15
N TRP A 37 6.59 4.92 9.09
CA TRP A 37 7.53 4.60 8.01
C TRP A 37 6.86 4.36 6.67
N TRP A 38 5.72 3.65 6.65
CA TRP A 38 4.92 3.51 5.43
C TRP A 38 4.33 4.83 4.97
N GLU A 39 3.93 5.71 5.87
CA GLU A 39 3.44 7.06 5.53
C GLU A 39 4.55 7.87 4.85
N ARG A 40 5.76 7.87 5.40
CA ARG A 40 6.91 8.53 4.75
C ARG A 40 7.25 7.96 3.38
N ALA A 41 7.21 6.63 3.24
CA ALA A 41 7.46 5.97 1.96
C ALA A 41 6.35 6.29 0.94
N ALA A 42 5.10 6.33 1.39
CA ALA A 42 3.94 6.74 0.60
C ALA A 42 4.05 8.21 0.17
N GLU A 43 4.48 9.12 1.05
CA GLU A 43 4.73 10.53 0.70
C GLU A 43 5.82 10.68 -0.37
N LYS A 44 6.79 9.76 -0.41
CA LYS A 44 7.80 9.69 -1.46
C LYS A 44 7.30 9.03 -2.76
N GLY A 45 6.05 8.57 -2.79
CA GLY A 45 5.42 8.02 -3.98
C GLY A 45 5.58 6.52 -4.16
N ASP A 46 5.93 5.75 -3.11
CA ASP A 46 5.99 4.30 -3.22
C ASP A 46 4.59 3.65 -3.17
N PRO A 47 4.14 3.01 -4.27
CA PRO A 47 2.85 2.35 -4.32
C PRO A 47 2.73 1.15 -3.37
N ASP A 48 3.84 0.45 -3.07
CA ASP A 48 3.82 -0.71 -2.18
C ASP A 48 3.58 -0.28 -0.73
N ALA A 49 4.28 0.76 -0.26
CA ALA A 49 4.03 1.36 1.06
C ALA A 49 2.60 1.92 1.20
N MET A 50 2.07 2.61 0.19
CA MET A 50 0.68 3.08 0.19
C MET A 50 -0.32 1.92 0.33
N PHE A 51 -0.07 0.80 -0.35
CA PHE A 51 -0.90 -0.39 -0.23
C PHE A 51 -0.86 -0.99 1.19
N ASN A 52 0.34 -1.16 1.74
CA ASN A 52 0.54 -1.69 3.09
C ASN A 52 -0.06 -0.79 4.17
N LEU A 53 0.07 0.53 4.03
CA LEU A 53 -0.57 1.50 4.92
C LEU A 53 -2.10 1.37 4.89
N GLY A 54 -2.68 1.23 3.70
CA GLY A 54 -4.11 0.98 3.56
C GLY A 54 -4.55 -0.33 4.24
N GLU A 55 -3.76 -1.39 4.13
CA GLU A 55 -4.05 -2.67 4.79
C GLU A 55 -3.99 -2.55 6.33
N LEU A 56 -3.03 -1.79 6.87
CA LEU A 56 -2.95 -1.50 8.30
C LEU A 56 -4.17 -0.72 8.81
N LEU A 57 -4.60 0.30 8.06
CA LEU A 57 -5.79 1.09 8.37
C LEU A 57 -7.07 0.26 8.29
N ARG A 58 -7.16 -0.64 7.30
CA ARG A 58 -8.26 -1.61 7.15
C ARG A 58 -8.37 -2.50 8.38
N GLN A 59 -7.25 -3.03 8.88
CA GLN A 59 -7.22 -3.85 10.10
C GLN A 59 -7.62 -3.06 11.35
N SER A 60 -7.29 -1.76 11.37
CA SER A 60 -7.69 -0.84 12.44
C SER A 60 -9.16 -0.38 12.34
N GLY A 61 -9.92 -0.88 11.36
CA GLY A 61 -11.32 -0.51 11.12
C GLY A 61 -11.49 0.85 10.41
N ARG A 62 -10.39 1.51 10.03
CA ARG A 62 -10.39 2.82 9.34
C ARG A 62 -10.46 2.63 7.82
N LEU A 63 -11.53 1.97 7.37
CA LEU A 63 -11.74 1.62 5.96
C LEU A 63 -11.74 2.84 5.02
N HIS A 64 -12.29 3.96 5.48
CA HIS A 64 -12.37 5.17 4.66
C HIS A 64 -10.99 5.75 4.32
N GLU A 65 -10.06 5.69 5.26
CA GLU A 65 -8.69 6.16 5.05
C GLU A 65 -7.88 5.15 4.24
N ALA A 66 -8.10 3.85 4.48
CA ALA A 66 -7.52 2.78 3.66
C ALA A 66 -7.88 2.94 2.18
N GLU A 67 -9.14 3.26 1.88
CA GLU A 67 -9.60 3.54 0.52
C GLU A 67 -8.82 4.67 -0.14
N GLY A 68 -8.58 5.77 0.58
CA GLY A 68 -7.82 6.92 0.06
C GLY A 68 -6.40 6.53 -0.34
N TRP A 69 -5.71 5.74 0.50
CA TRP A 69 -4.35 5.28 0.22
C TRP A 69 -4.30 4.25 -0.91
N TRP A 70 -5.22 3.29 -0.94
CA TRP A 70 -5.29 2.34 -2.05
C TRP A 70 -5.64 3.02 -3.37
N ARG A 71 -6.50 4.05 -3.37
CA ARG A 71 -6.82 4.83 -4.58
C ARG A 71 -5.56 5.49 -5.15
N ARG A 72 -4.74 6.12 -4.32
CA ARG A 72 -3.45 6.69 -4.76
C ARG A 72 -2.51 5.62 -5.32
N ALA A 73 -2.34 4.50 -4.63
CA ALA A 73 -1.51 3.40 -5.12
C ALA A 73 -2.03 2.84 -6.47
N ALA A 74 -3.35 2.72 -6.61
CA ALA A 74 -4.00 2.30 -7.84
C ALA A 74 -3.80 3.32 -8.98
N GLU A 75 -3.82 4.62 -8.69
CA GLU A 75 -3.50 5.67 -9.67
C GLU A 75 -2.06 5.58 -10.15
N LEU A 76 -1.13 5.19 -9.26
CA LEU A 76 0.28 4.89 -9.60
C LEU A 76 0.46 3.58 -10.37
N GLY A 77 -0.62 2.83 -10.63
CA GLY A 77 -0.58 1.61 -11.42
C GLY A 77 -0.36 0.34 -10.60
N GLN A 78 -0.50 0.39 -9.27
CA GLN A 78 -0.32 -0.78 -8.40
C GLN A 78 -1.48 -1.77 -8.53
N PRO A 79 -1.26 -2.99 -9.07
CA PRO A 79 -2.35 -3.93 -9.32
C PRO A 79 -3.00 -4.44 -8.01
N GLN A 80 -2.21 -4.62 -6.96
CA GLN A 80 -2.69 -5.08 -5.65
C GLN A 80 -3.65 -4.06 -5.02
N ALA A 81 -3.35 -2.76 -5.13
CA ALA A 81 -4.21 -1.71 -4.61
C ALA A 81 -5.52 -1.58 -5.40
N MET A 82 -5.46 -1.69 -6.73
CA MET A 82 -6.66 -1.74 -7.58
C MET A 82 -7.57 -2.92 -7.20
N TYR A 83 -6.98 -4.09 -6.93
CA TYR A 83 -7.72 -5.27 -6.51
C TYR A 83 -8.37 -5.08 -5.12
N ALA A 84 -7.64 -4.51 -4.15
CA ALA A 84 -8.17 -4.22 -2.82
C ALA A 84 -9.32 -3.21 -2.84
N LEU A 85 -9.20 -2.13 -3.64
CA LEU A 85 -10.29 -1.19 -3.87
C LEU A 85 -11.51 -1.87 -4.47
N ALA A 86 -11.31 -2.73 -5.47
CA ALA A 86 -12.43 -3.41 -6.10
C ALA A 86 -13.20 -4.30 -5.13
N ILE A 87 -12.50 -5.04 -4.25
CA ILE A 87 -13.12 -5.85 -3.19
C ILE A 87 -13.88 -4.95 -2.21
N LEU A 88 -13.30 -3.82 -1.81
CA LEU A 88 -13.95 -2.88 -0.91
C LEU A 88 -15.24 -2.32 -1.51
N LEU A 89 -15.19 -1.91 -2.78
CA LEU A 89 -16.31 -1.35 -3.54
C LEU A 89 -17.40 -2.39 -3.84
N GLU A 90 -17.01 -3.66 -4.02
CA GLU A 90 -17.96 -4.76 -4.16
C GLU A 90 -18.77 -4.96 -2.86
N ARG A 91 -18.11 -4.83 -1.71
CA ARG A 91 -18.78 -4.89 -0.39
C ARG A 91 -19.69 -3.68 -0.13
N SER A 92 -19.33 -2.49 -0.62
CA SER A 92 -20.14 -1.26 -0.46
C SER A 92 -21.20 -1.07 -1.56
N SER A 93 -21.47 -2.10 -2.38
CA SER A 93 -22.49 -2.12 -3.45
C SER A 93 -22.22 -1.21 -4.66
N LEU A 94 -21.03 -0.61 -4.78
CA LEU A 94 -20.60 0.18 -5.94
C LEU A 94 -20.06 -0.73 -7.06
N ARG A 95 -20.94 -1.56 -7.63
CA ARG A 95 -20.59 -2.59 -8.63
C ARG A 95 -19.87 -2.07 -9.87
N TRP A 96 -20.15 -0.84 -10.31
CA TRP A 96 -19.56 -0.29 -11.54
C TRP A 96 -18.12 0.16 -11.32
N GLU A 97 -17.82 0.81 -10.19
CA GLU A 97 -16.48 1.30 -9.85
C GLU A 97 -15.55 0.12 -9.51
N SER A 98 -16.07 -0.91 -8.83
CA SER A 98 -15.36 -2.16 -8.58
C SER A 98 -14.88 -2.83 -9.89
N LYS A 99 -15.78 -2.99 -10.88
CA LYS A 99 -15.44 -3.56 -12.19
C LYS A 99 -14.37 -2.77 -12.92
N MET A 100 -14.44 -1.43 -12.87
CA MET A 100 -13.45 -0.56 -13.49
C MET A 100 -12.04 -0.80 -12.90
N TRP A 101 -11.92 -0.88 -11.58
CA TRP A 101 -10.64 -1.14 -10.93
C TRP A 101 -10.10 -2.55 -11.21
N LEU A 102 -10.95 -3.58 -11.25
CA LEU A 102 -10.54 -4.94 -11.65
C LEU A 102 -10.00 -5.00 -13.08
N GLN A 103 -10.66 -4.32 -14.01
CA GLN A 103 -10.20 -4.26 -15.41
C GLN A 103 -8.83 -3.59 -15.50
N ARG A 104 -8.62 -2.46 -14.81
CA ARG A 104 -7.31 -1.78 -14.76
C ARG A 104 -6.23 -2.65 -14.11
N ALA A 105 -6.56 -3.38 -13.05
CA ALA A 105 -5.63 -4.29 -12.39
C ALA A 105 -5.17 -5.41 -13.33
N ALA A 106 -6.13 -6.02 -14.03
CA ALA A 106 -5.87 -7.04 -15.02
C ALA A 106 -4.96 -6.49 -16.13
N GLU A 107 -5.29 -5.33 -16.71
CA GLU A 107 -4.48 -4.69 -17.75
C GLU A 107 -3.06 -4.36 -17.27
N ALA A 108 -2.91 -3.84 -16.06
CA ALA A 108 -1.61 -3.57 -15.46
C ALA A 108 -0.77 -4.85 -15.30
N CYS A 109 -1.40 -5.95 -14.89
CA CYS A 109 -0.75 -7.27 -14.84
C CYS A 109 -0.34 -7.78 -16.23
N TYR A 110 -1.15 -7.56 -17.26
CA TYR A 110 -0.82 -7.97 -18.63
C TYR A 110 0.29 -7.11 -19.25
N ARG A 111 0.35 -5.81 -18.93
CA ARG A 111 1.34 -4.87 -19.49
C ARG A 111 2.76 -5.12 -18.95
N ARG A 112 2.89 -5.63 -17.73
CA ARG A 112 4.19 -5.96 -17.10
C ARG A 112 4.84 -7.24 -17.64
N ARG A 113 4.12 -8.00 -18.49
CA ARG A 113 4.54 -9.31 -19.02
C ARG A 113 5.01 -9.29 -20.49
N ARG A 114 5.16 -8.10 -21.08
CA ARG A 114 5.60 -7.89 -22.48
C ARG A 114 6.81 -6.98 -22.50
#